data_AF-A0A2W7LAW2-F1
#
_entry.id   AF-A0A2W7LAW2-F1
#
_cell.length_a   1.000
_cell.length_b   1.000
_cell.length_c   1.000
_cell.angle_alpha   90.00
_cell.angle_beta   90.00
_cell.angle_gamma   90.00
#
_symmetry.space_group_name_H-M   'P 1'
#
loop_
_entity.id
_entity.type
_entity.pdbx_description
1 polymer ?
#
loop_
_entity_poly.entity_id
_entity_poly.type
_entity_poly.pdbx_seq_one_letter_code
_entity_poly.pdbx_strand_id
1 'polypeptide(L)'
;MYDYAIRFEQDESTLGWAVFCRDLPELNSYGNDRESAIREAIDGIESVLSLYVDQRRSIPEATPAEDGEHSVHLPAVTVTKIALWNEMMRRGMKKAELCRQLGVSQTTGDRLVDFTHTSKMEQLEKALDALNSPVRIATADPEWINLPYGGSQAGFYAGRLIDELQQRPDRKMLVGAVAGVLSQVKEESLDHFLRTRYAKNPDTMQAVREVIDELVATGKIEHVQKQQGVSAGFIRLV
;
A
#
# COMPACT_ATOMS: atom_id res chain seq x y z
N MET A 1 -3.46 6.83 2.77
CA MET A 1 -3.48 5.56 3.55
C MET A 1 -4.71 5.60 4.44
N TYR A 2 -5.45 4.51 4.68
CA TYR A 2 -6.76 4.54 5.36
C TYR A 2 -6.72 3.91 6.76
N ASP A 3 -5.61 4.10 7.47
CA ASP A 3 -5.49 3.72 8.87
C ASP A 3 -5.97 4.88 9.74
N TYR A 4 -7.21 4.83 10.21
CA TYR A 4 -7.85 5.94 10.92
C TYR A 4 -7.38 6.01 12.37
N ALA A 5 -6.95 7.19 12.80
CA ALA A 5 -6.58 7.45 14.18
C ALA A 5 -7.84 7.66 15.04
N ILE A 6 -7.97 6.85 16.09
CA ILE A 6 -9.03 6.98 17.09
C ILE A 6 -8.48 7.52 18.40
N ARG A 7 -9.27 8.34 19.09
CA ARG A 7 -9.02 8.76 20.46
C ARG A 7 -10.03 8.14 21.40
N PHE A 8 -9.61 7.95 22.64
CA PHE A 8 -10.46 7.43 23.70
C PHE A 8 -10.80 8.54 24.69
N GLU A 9 -12.04 8.56 25.14
CA GLU A 9 -12.49 9.40 26.24
C GLU A 9 -13.15 8.52 27.31
N GLN A 10 -12.84 8.81 28.57
CA GLN A 10 -13.43 8.14 29.73
C GLN A 10 -13.98 9.23 30.65
N ASP A 11 -15.25 9.12 31.00
CA ASP A 11 -15.86 9.97 32.04
C ASP A 11 -15.86 9.22 33.38
N GLU A 12 -15.63 9.95 34.47
CA GLU A 12 -15.69 9.45 35.85
C GLU A 12 -17.06 8.85 36.19
N SER A 13 -18.11 9.27 35.49
CA SER A 13 -19.49 8.79 35.68
C SER A 13 -19.84 7.51 34.90
N THR A 14 -19.03 7.11 33.92
CA THR A 14 -19.31 5.99 33.01
C THR A 14 -18.27 4.88 33.09
N LEU A 15 -18.74 3.63 33.21
CA LEU A 15 -17.86 2.45 33.21
C LEU A 15 -17.51 2.01 31.79
N GLY A 16 -16.46 2.58 31.18
CA GLY A 16 -15.94 2.13 29.88
C GLY A 16 -15.19 3.22 29.12
N TRP A 17 -15.01 3.02 27.81
CA TRP A 17 -14.21 3.85 26.91
C TRP A 17 -15.03 4.24 25.68
N ALA A 18 -15.30 5.53 25.52
CA ALA A 18 -15.87 6.08 24.30
C ALA A 18 -14.77 6.29 23.25
N VAL A 19 -15.12 6.10 21.98
CA VAL A 19 -14.20 6.18 20.84
C VAL A 19 -14.68 7.21 19.82
N PHE A 20 -13.74 8.05 19.39
CA PHE A 20 -13.96 9.07 18.37
C PHE A 20 -12.83 9.06 17.34
N CYS A 21 -13.10 9.55 16.13
CA CYS A 21 -12.10 9.74 15.08
C CYS A 21 -12.19 11.17 14.53
N ARG A 22 -11.05 11.85 14.40
CA ARG A 22 -10.98 13.19 13.81
C ARG A 22 -11.39 13.19 12.33
N ASP A 23 -10.91 12.21 11.59
CA ASP A 23 -11.11 12.12 10.14
C ASP A 23 -12.48 11.54 9.78
N LEU A 24 -13.12 10.84 10.72
CA LEU A 24 -14.49 10.35 10.63
C LEU A 24 -15.31 10.90 11.80
N PRO A 25 -15.75 12.17 11.76
CA PRO A 25 -16.45 12.82 12.88
C PRO A 25 -17.77 12.15 13.28
N GLU A 26 -18.37 11.39 12.37
CA GLU A 26 -19.57 10.60 12.63
C GLU A 26 -19.30 9.34 13.46
N LEU A 27 -18.03 8.95 13.67
CA LEU A 27 -17.68 7.80 14.49
C LEU A 27 -17.95 8.09 15.97
N ASN A 28 -18.87 7.31 16.52
CA ASN A 28 -19.15 7.25 17.94
C ASN A 28 -19.36 5.79 18.34
N SER A 29 -18.40 5.22 19.08
CA SER A 29 -18.41 3.82 19.51
C SER A 29 -18.00 3.70 20.97
N TYR A 30 -18.18 2.53 21.58
CA TYR A 30 -17.98 2.33 23.01
C TYR A 30 -17.52 0.90 23.33
N GLY A 31 -16.60 0.76 24.29
CA GLY A 31 -16.19 -0.53 24.84
C GLY A 31 -16.11 -0.54 26.37
N ASN A 32 -16.29 -1.71 26.97
CA ASN A 32 -16.16 -1.89 28.43
C ASN A 32 -14.70 -1.74 28.91
N ASP A 33 -13.77 -2.06 28.02
CA ASP A 33 -12.32 -1.91 28.18
C ASP A 33 -11.69 -1.42 26.87
N ARG A 34 -10.41 -1.04 26.91
CA ARG A 34 -9.71 -0.47 25.75
C ARG A 34 -9.65 -1.42 24.55
N GLU A 35 -9.47 -2.72 24.77
CA GLU A 35 -9.41 -3.69 23.66
C GLU A 35 -10.78 -3.88 23.00
N SER A 36 -11.84 -3.95 23.81
CA SER A 36 -13.22 -3.98 23.32
C SER A 36 -13.54 -2.71 22.54
N ALA A 37 -13.14 -1.54 23.02
CA ALA A 37 -13.37 -0.26 22.35
C ALA A 37 -12.68 -0.21 20.97
N ILE A 38 -11.46 -0.76 20.83
CA ILE A 38 -10.78 -0.89 19.53
C ILE A 38 -11.55 -1.80 18.57
N ARG A 39 -12.05 -2.96 19.05
CA ARG A 39 -12.86 -3.87 18.22
C ARG A 39 -14.15 -3.20 17.74
N GLU A 40 -14.88 -2.58 18.65
CA GLU A 40 -16.13 -1.86 18.34
C GLU A 40 -15.88 -0.62 17.46
N ALA A 41 -14.67 -0.05 17.47
CA ALA A 41 -14.30 1.03 16.56
C ALA A 41 -14.20 0.57 15.11
N ILE A 42 -13.71 -0.65 14.85
CA ILE A 42 -13.61 -1.20 13.49
C ILE A 42 -15.01 -1.33 12.88
N ASP A 43 -15.94 -1.97 13.60
CA ASP A 43 -17.33 -2.15 13.15
C ASP A 43 -18.06 -0.79 13.03
N GLY A 44 -17.78 0.13 13.95
CA GLY A 44 -18.26 1.51 13.89
C GLY A 44 -17.76 2.27 12.66
N ILE A 45 -16.49 2.11 12.29
CA ILE A 45 -15.90 2.71 11.09
C ILE A 45 -16.61 2.19 9.85
N GLU A 46 -16.81 0.87 9.71
CA GLU A 46 -17.53 0.31 8.54
C GLU A 46 -18.95 0.88 8.42
N SER A 47 -19.64 1.04 9.55
CA SER A 47 -20.97 1.69 9.58
C SER A 47 -20.91 3.14 9.13
N VAL A 48 -19.92 3.91 9.58
CA VAL A 48 -19.70 5.30 9.15
C VAL A 48 -19.37 5.37 7.66
N LEU A 49 -18.53 4.49 7.12
CA LEU A 49 -18.19 4.47 5.70
C LEU A 49 -19.44 4.25 4.82
N SER A 50 -20.39 3.42 5.27
CA SER A 50 -21.70 3.29 4.61
C SER A 50 -22.52 4.58 4.63
N LEU A 51 -22.45 5.40 5.70
CA LEU A 51 -23.10 6.73 5.71
C LEU A 51 -22.54 7.66 4.64
N TYR A 52 -21.22 7.64 4.40
CA TYR A 52 -20.61 8.41 3.31
C TYR A 52 -21.14 7.97 1.94
N VAL A 53 -21.36 6.67 1.76
CA VAL A 53 -21.95 6.12 0.54
C VAL A 53 -23.39 6.60 0.34
N ASP A 54 -24.21 6.51 1.39
CA ASP A 54 -25.61 6.90 1.36
C ASP A 54 -25.79 8.41 1.11
N GLN A 55 -24.92 9.22 1.71
CA GLN A 55 -24.90 10.67 1.53
C GLN A 55 -24.18 11.11 0.24
N ARG A 56 -23.66 10.16 -0.55
CA ARG A 56 -22.92 10.43 -1.78
C ARG A 56 -21.70 11.36 -1.56
N ARG A 57 -20.99 11.16 -0.46
CA ARG A 57 -19.77 11.90 -0.09
C ARG A 57 -18.53 11.06 -0.40
N SER A 58 -17.44 11.71 -0.82
CA SER A 58 -16.12 11.05 -0.84
C SER A 58 -15.69 10.73 0.59
N ILE A 59 -15.13 9.54 0.78
CA ILE A 59 -14.56 9.11 2.06
C ILE A 59 -13.21 9.83 2.23
N PRO A 60 -12.96 10.50 3.36
CA PRO A 60 -11.71 11.22 3.62
C PRO A 60 -10.52 10.27 3.73
N GLU A 61 -9.32 10.74 3.42
CA GLU A 61 -8.11 9.99 3.77
C GLU A 61 -7.81 10.13 5.26
N ALA A 62 -7.16 9.11 5.84
CA ALA A 62 -6.72 9.19 7.22
C ALA A 62 -5.50 10.12 7.36
N THR A 63 -5.48 10.88 8.44
CA THR A 63 -4.35 11.67 8.88
C THR A 63 -3.45 10.84 9.80
N PRO A 64 -2.13 11.16 9.88
CA PRO A 64 -1.24 10.49 10.84
C PRO A 64 -1.76 10.61 12.27
N ALA A 65 -1.59 9.54 13.06
CA ALA A 65 -1.97 9.54 14.47
C ALA A 65 -1.16 10.57 15.27
N GLU A 66 -1.85 11.30 16.15
CA GLU A 66 -1.26 12.23 17.11
C GLU A 66 -0.98 11.54 18.47
N ASP A 67 -0.27 12.24 19.35
CA ASP A 67 0.05 11.74 20.69
C ASP A 67 -1.23 11.38 21.47
N GLY A 68 -1.31 10.12 21.92
CA GLY A 68 -2.46 9.60 22.66
C GLY A 68 -3.56 8.96 21.80
N GLU A 69 -3.48 9.08 20.47
CA GLU A 69 -4.36 8.38 19.53
C GLU A 69 -3.89 6.93 19.28
N HIS A 70 -4.80 6.09 18.81
CA HIS A 70 -4.53 4.73 18.39
C HIS A 70 -4.89 4.57 16.91
N SER A 71 -3.95 4.08 16.10
CA SER A 71 -4.20 3.82 14.68
C SER A 71 -4.96 2.52 14.49
N VAL A 72 -6.14 2.58 13.85
CA VAL A 72 -6.94 1.41 13.51
C VAL A 72 -6.65 0.98 12.08
N HIS A 73 -6.08 -0.21 11.95
CA HIS A 73 -5.84 -0.81 10.64
C HIS A 73 -7.13 -1.43 10.09
N LEU A 74 -7.50 -1.04 8.86
CA LEU A 74 -8.67 -1.59 8.19
C LEU A 74 -8.32 -2.83 7.36
N PRO A 75 -9.23 -3.83 7.27
CA PRO A 75 -9.05 -4.93 6.34
C PRO A 75 -8.81 -4.45 4.91
N ALA A 76 -7.93 -5.13 4.18
CA ALA A 76 -7.60 -4.76 2.80
C ALA A 76 -8.85 -4.67 1.90
N VAL A 77 -9.84 -5.55 2.10
CA VAL A 77 -11.12 -5.52 1.37
C VAL A 77 -11.86 -4.19 1.63
N THR A 78 -11.90 -3.74 2.87
CA THR A 78 -12.52 -2.46 3.28
C THR A 78 -11.79 -1.30 2.60
N VAL A 79 -10.46 -1.27 2.62
CA VAL A 79 -9.65 -0.25 1.93
C VAL A 79 -9.90 -0.24 0.42
N THR A 80 -9.97 -1.41 -0.23
CA THR A 80 -10.26 -1.52 -1.67
C THR A 80 -11.66 -0.97 -2.01
N LYS A 81 -12.66 -1.17 -1.14
CA LYS A 81 -13.98 -0.55 -1.31
C LYS A 81 -13.93 0.97 -1.21
N ILE A 82 -13.13 1.52 -0.29
CA ILE A 82 -12.92 2.97 -0.20
C ILE A 82 -12.35 3.49 -1.52
N ALA A 83 -11.33 2.82 -2.06
CA ALA A 83 -10.73 3.20 -3.34
C ALA A 83 -11.74 3.18 -4.50
N LEU A 84 -12.56 2.12 -4.60
CA LEU A 84 -13.62 2.01 -5.60
C LEU A 84 -14.63 3.15 -5.46
N TRP A 85 -15.12 3.41 -4.25
CA TRP A 85 -16.11 4.44 -4.00
C TRP A 85 -15.58 5.85 -4.30
N ASN A 86 -14.38 6.18 -3.83
CA ASN A 86 -13.76 7.47 -4.08
C ASN A 86 -13.49 7.70 -5.57
N GLU A 87 -13.11 6.66 -6.31
CA GLU A 87 -12.95 6.76 -7.76
C GLU A 87 -14.30 6.97 -8.48
N MET A 88 -15.38 6.34 -8.02
CA MET A 88 -16.73 6.64 -8.51
C MET A 88 -17.12 8.09 -8.23
N MET A 89 -16.86 8.61 -7.02
CA MET A 89 -17.15 10.01 -6.67
C MET A 89 -16.34 10.98 -7.52
N ARG A 90 -15.04 10.73 -7.73
CA ARG A 90 -14.16 11.53 -8.59
C ARG A 90 -14.69 11.64 -10.03
N ARG A 91 -15.34 10.59 -10.54
CA ARG A 91 -15.96 10.54 -11.87
C ARG A 91 -17.40 11.05 -11.92
N GLY A 92 -18.01 11.38 -10.78
CA GLY A 92 -19.43 11.66 -10.69
C GLY A 92 -20.33 10.45 -10.97
N MET A 93 -19.78 9.23 -10.93
CA MET A 93 -20.43 7.98 -11.33
C MET A 93 -21.49 7.52 -10.31
N LYS A 94 -22.62 7.02 -10.79
CA LYS A 94 -23.70 6.40 -10.00
C LYS A 94 -23.49 4.89 -9.88
N LYS A 95 -24.04 4.26 -8.83
CA LYS A 95 -24.00 2.79 -8.66
C LYS A 95 -24.57 2.05 -9.88
N ALA A 96 -25.67 2.55 -10.47
CA ALA A 96 -26.24 1.97 -11.68
C ALA A 96 -25.32 2.02 -12.91
N GLU A 97 -24.42 3.00 -13.00
CA GLU A 97 -23.41 3.08 -14.08
C GLU A 97 -22.34 2.00 -13.89
N LEU A 98 -21.86 1.83 -12.66
CA LEU A 98 -20.94 0.74 -12.31
C LEU A 98 -21.56 -0.63 -12.67
N CYS A 99 -22.82 -0.87 -12.29
CA CYS A 99 -23.53 -2.11 -12.63
C CYS A 99 -23.58 -2.36 -14.15
N ARG A 100 -23.90 -1.33 -14.94
CA ARG A 100 -23.93 -1.44 -16.41
C ARG A 100 -22.56 -1.72 -17.00
N GLN A 101 -21.52 -1.05 -16.49
CA GLN A 101 -20.15 -1.22 -16.96
C GLN A 101 -19.60 -2.62 -16.64
N LEU A 102 -20.03 -3.19 -15.52
CA LEU A 102 -19.68 -4.55 -15.10
C LEU A 102 -20.58 -5.65 -15.69
N GLY A 103 -21.73 -5.29 -16.25
CA GLY A 103 -22.74 -6.26 -16.70
C GLY A 103 -23.34 -7.08 -15.56
N VAL A 104 -23.47 -6.50 -14.36
CA VAL A 104 -23.98 -7.19 -13.15
C VAL A 104 -25.32 -6.63 -12.69
N SER A 105 -26.03 -7.40 -11.86
CA SER A 105 -27.28 -6.95 -11.24
C SER A 105 -27.06 -5.78 -10.28
N GLN A 106 -28.11 -4.98 -10.04
CA GLN A 106 -28.07 -3.87 -9.09
C GLN A 106 -27.66 -4.34 -7.69
N THR A 107 -28.24 -5.45 -7.21
CA THR A 107 -27.89 -6.06 -5.92
C THR A 107 -26.41 -6.43 -5.82
N THR A 108 -25.83 -6.96 -6.90
CA THR A 108 -24.40 -7.29 -6.92
C THR A 108 -23.54 -6.03 -6.88
N GLY A 109 -23.88 -5.00 -7.64
CA GLY A 109 -23.13 -3.75 -7.67
C GLY A 109 -23.23 -2.96 -6.37
N ASP A 110 -24.40 -2.93 -5.73
CA ASP A 110 -24.59 -2.26 -4.45
C ASP A 110 -23.67 -2.85 -3.35
N ARG A 111 -23.53 -4.18 -3.32
CA ARG A 111 -22.63 -4.87 -2.38
C ARG A 111 -21.15 -4.55 -2.56
N LEU A 112 -20.73 -4.07 -3.73
CA LEU A 112 -19.33 -3.67 -3.95
C LEU A 112 -18.96 -2.39 -3.21
N VAL A 113 -19.95 -1.58 -2.84
CA VAL A 113 -19.78 -0.29 -2.15
C VAL A 113 -20.61 -0.22 -0.85
N ASP A 114 -21.08 -1.35 -0.36
CA ASP A 114 -21.68 -1.50 0.96
C ASP A 114 -20.60 -2.01 1.92
N PHE A 115 -20.23 -1.20 2.91
CA PHE A 115 -19.14 -1.54 3.82
C PHE A 115 -19.53 -2.60 4.85
N THR A 116 -20.83 -2.83 5.08
CA THR A 116 -21.34 -3.83 6.03
C THR A 116 -21.52 -5.22 5.42
N HIS A 117 -21.27 -5.36 4.12
CA HIS A 117 -21.44 -6.62 3.40
C HIS A 117 -20.09 -7.20 2.97
N THR A 118 -19.83 -8.48 3.20
CA THR A 118 -18.58 -9.11 2.72
C THR A 118 -18.52 -9.17 1.18
N SER A 119 -17.42 -8.71 0.59
CA SER A 119 -17.20 -8.79 -0.85
C SER A 119 -15.91 -9.54 -1.14
N LYS A 120 -15.90 -10.31 -2.23
CA LYS A 120 -14.69 -11.02 -2.67
C LYS A 120 -13.72 -10.03 -3.32
N MET A 121 -12.43 -10.14 -3.00
CA MET A 121 -11.42 -9.23 -3.53
C MET A 121 -11.42 -9.22 -5.06
N GLU A 122 -11.59 -10.38 -5.70
CA GLU A 122 -11.60 -10.52 -7.16
C GLU A 122 -12.76 -9.76 -7.82
N GLN A 123 -13.86 -9.52 -7.10
CA GLN A 123 -14.97 -8.70 -7.63
C GLN A 123 -14.65 -7.21 -7.55
N LEU A 124 -13.95 -6.78 -6.50
CA LEU A 124 -13.52 -5.40 -6.33
C LEU A 124 -12.42 -5.04 -7.33
N GLU A 125 -11.45 -5.92 -7.55
CA GLU A 125 -10.42 -5.76 -8.58
C GLU A 125 -11.03 -5.60 -9.97
N LYS A 126 -11.97 -6.48 -10.34
CA LYS A 126 -12.72 -6.35 -11.61
C LYS A 126 -13.46 -5.02 -11.74
N ALA A 127 -14.05 -4.52 -10.65
CA ALA A 127 -14.70 -3.22 -10.63
C ALA A 127 -13.71 -2.08 -10.89
N LEU A 128 -12.60 -2.07 -10.18
CA LEU A 128 -11.54 -1.08 -10.32
C LEU A 128 -10.84 -1.13 -11.69
N ASP A 129 -10.61 -2.33 -12.22
CA ASP A 129 -10.08 -2.54 -13.57
C ASP A 129 -11.02 -2.04 -14.65
N ALA A 130 -12.33 -2.29 -14.51
CA ALA A 130 -13.33 -1.73 -15.41
C ALA A 130 -13.28 -0.20 -15.41
N LEU A 131 -12.89 0.41 -14.28
CA LEU A 131 -12.65 1.84 -14.19
C LEU A 131 -11.24 2.25 -14.66
N ASN A 132 -10.30 1.38 -15.00
CA ASN A 132 -8.88 1.74 -15.24
C ASN A 132 -8.19 2.36 -14.01
N SER A 133 -8.53 1.88 -12.81
CA SER A 133 -7.95 2.34 -11.54
C SER A 133 -7.46 1.15 -10.71
N PRO A 134 -6.44 0.41 -11.18
CA PRO A 134 -6.01 -0.83 -10.53
C PRO A 134 -5.48 -0.59 -9.11
N VAL A 135 -5.81 -1.50 -8.20
CA VAL A 135 -5.24 -1.51 -6.85
C VAL A 135 -4.00 -2.37 -6.82
N ARG A 136 -3.03 -1.96 -5.99
CA ARG A 136 -1.79 -2.68 -5.73
C ARG A 136 -1.71 -2.98 -4.24
N ILE A 137 -1.35 -4.21 -3.90
CA ILE A 137 -1.15 -4.60 -2.51
C ILE A 137 0.35 -4.53 -2.22
N ALA A 138 0.70 -3.82 -1.17
CA ALA A 138 2.01 -3.92 -0.56
C ALA A 138 1.87 -4.61 0.81
N THR A 139 2.83 -5.45 1.18
CA THR A 139 2.99 -5.81 2.59
C THR A 139 3.37 -4.55 3.36
N ALA A 140 2.91 -4.40 4.61
CA ALA A 140 3.18 -3.23 5.45
C ALA A 140 4.69 -3.11 5.73
N ASP A 141 5.42 -2.55 4.78
CA ASP A 141 6.85 -2.27 4.86
C ASP A 141 7.14 -1.08 3.93
N PRO A 142 7.71 0.02 4.43
CA PRO A 142 7.95 1.26 3.67
C PRO A 142 9.04 1.14 2.59
N GLU A 143 9.48 -0.08 2.26
CA GLU A 143 10.66 -0.33 1.43
C GLU A 143 10.35 -0.82 0.01
N TRP A 144 9.13 -0.62 -0.47
CA TRP A 144 8.84 -0.89 -1.87
C TRP A 144 9.55 0.13 -2.77
N ILE A 145 10.39 -0.37 -3.66
CA ILE A 145 11.16 0.40 -4.63
C ILE A 145 10.64 0.08 -6.03
N ASN A 146 10.25 1.13 -6.75
CA ASN A 146 9.71 0.99 -8.09
C ASN A 146 10.83 0.73 -9.11
N LEU A 147 10.58 -0.14 -10.08
CA LEU A 147 11.47 -0.36 -11.21
C LEU A 147 10.94 0.40 -12.44
N PRO A 148 11.42 1.63 -12.71
CA PRO A 148 10.81 2.53 -13.70
C PRO A 148 10.78 1.97 -15.13
N TYR A 149 11.71 1.06 -15.43
CA TYR A 149 11.82 0.40 -16.73
C TYR A 149 11.43 -1.09 -16.70
N GLY A 150 11.02 -1.61 -15.54
CA GLY A 150 10.68 -3.02 -15.38
C GLY A 150 9.31 -3.42 -15.95
N GLY A 151 8.52 -2.44 -16.41
CA GLY A 151 7.14 -2.63 -16.89
C GLY A 151 6.09 -2.20 -15.88
N SER A 152 4.81 -2.26 -16.27
CA SER A 152 3.70 -1.96 -15.37
C SER A 152 3.75 -2.90 -14.16
N GLN A 153 3.75 -2.34 -12.94
CA GLN A 153 3.82 -3.09 -11.66
C GLN A 153 5.21 -3.60 -11.24
N ALA A 154 6.28 -3.34 -12.01
CA ALA A 154 7.60 -3.83 -11.64
C ALA A 154 8.20 -3.03 -10.46
N GLY A 155 8.69 -3.76 -9.47
CA GLY A 155 9.24 -3.23 -8.23
C GLY A 155 9.64 -4.37 -7.29
N PHE A 156 10.27 -4.03 -6.18
CA PHE A 156 10.68 -5.00 -5.17
C PHE A 156 10.74 -4.35 -3.78
N TYR A 157 10.74 -5.18 -2.73
CA TYR A 157 10.97 -4.70 -1.36
C TYR A 157 12.47 -4.68 -1.06
N ALA A 158 13.00 -3.57 -0.55
CA ALA A 158 14.42 -3.45 -0.20
C ALA A 158 14.86 -4.51 0.81
N GLY A 159 13.99 -4.92 1.75
CA GLY A 159 14.19 -6.06 2.64
C GLY A 159 14.67 -7.33 1.93
N ARG A 160 14.17 -7.64 0.72
CA ARG A 160 14.63 -8.82 -0.05
C ARG A 160 16.07 -8.71 -0.52
N LEU A 161 16.50 -7.49 -0.86
CA LEU A 161 17.89 -7.22 -1.21
C LEU A 161 18.77 -7.21 0.05
N ILE A 162 18.26 -6.74 1.18
CA ILE A 162 18.96 -6.76 2.47
C ILE A 162 19.24 -8.21 2.90
N ASP A 163 18.25 -9.10 2.83
CA ASP A 163 18.41 -10.53 3.12
C ASP A 163 19.51 -11.16 2.25
N GLU A 164 19.53 -10.82 0.95
CA GLU A 164 20.54 -11.30 0.00
C GLU A 164 21.94 -10.77 0.35
N LEU A 165 22.06 -9.49 0.73
CA LEU A 165 23.33 -8.88 1.15
C LEU A 165 23.83 -9.48 2.48
N GLN A 166 22.96 -9.81 3.42
CA GLN A 166 23.33 -10.44 4.70
C GLN A 166 23.96 -11.82 4.52
N GLN A 167 23.58 -12.54 3.46
CA GLN A 167 24.14 -13.86 3.14
C GLN A 167 25.52 -13.77 2.46
N ARG A 168 25.94 -12.59 2.01
CA ARG A 168 27.25 -12.39 1.35
C ARG A 168 28.36 -12.15 2.38
N PRO A 169 29.56 -12.74 2.18
CA PRO A 169 30.68 -12.60 3.13
C PRO A 169 31.11 -11.16 3.41
N ASP A 170 31.03 -10.29 2.41
CA ASP A 170 31.45 -8.88 2.49
C ASP A 170 30.27 -7.89 2.55
N ARG A 171 29.03 -8.42 2.60
CA ARG A 171 27.77 -7.66 2.60
C ARG A 171 27.69 -6.60 1.50
N LYS A 172 28.33 -6.86 0.36
CA LYS A 172 28.43 -5.95 -0.79
C LYS A 172 27.84 -6.59 -2.04
N MET A 173 27.38 -5.73 -2.94
CA MET A 173 26.94 -6.14 -4.27
C MET A 173 27.33 -5.07 -5.29
N LEU A 174 27.95 -5.49 -6.38
CA LEU A 174 28.27 -4.59 -7.49
C LEU A 174 26.97 -4.01 -8.06
N VAL A 175 26.92 -2.73 -8.42
CA VAL A 175 25.70 -2.17 -9.04
C VAL A 175 25.47 -2.82 -10.40
N GLY A 176 26.52 -2.87 -11.23
CA GLY A 176 26.50 -3.58 -12.52
C GLY A 176 25.53 -3.02 -13.57
N ALA A 177 25.18 -1.74 -13.50
CA ALA A 177 24.28 -1.08 -14.45
C ALA A 177 24.90 -1.06 -15.87
N VAL A 178 24.59 -2.07 -16.69
CA VAL A 178 25.07 -2.21 -18.07
C VAL A 178 23.86 -2.21 -19.00
N ALA A 179 23.69 -1.17 -19.81
CA ALA A 179 22.68 -1.18 -20.86
C ALA A 179 22.99 -2.31 -21.86
N GLY A 180 22.05 -3.22 -22.08
CA GLY A 180 22.26 -4.39 -22.93
C GLY A 180 21.46 -5.62 -22.46
N VAL A 181 21.67 -6.74 -23.15
CA VAL A 181 21.01 -8.03 -22.86
C VAL A 181 21.52 -8.65 -21.56
N LEU A 182 20.67 -9.42 -20.88
CA LEU A 182 20.96 -10.00 -19.56
C LEU A 182 22.26 -10.81 -19.53
N SER A 183 22.60 -11.51 -20.61
CA SER A 183 23.80 -12.35 -20.73
C SER A 183 25.12 -11.57 -20.63
N GLN A 184 25.08 -10.25 -20.78
CA GLN A 184 26.25 -9.36 -20.65
C GLN A 184 26.35 -8.75 -19.24
N VAL A 185 25.33 -8.94 -18.40
CA VAL A 185 25.27 -8.38 -17.05
C VAL A 185 25.84 -9.39 -16.07
N LYS A 186 26.81 -8.94 -15.25
CA LYS A 186 27.49 -9.75 -14.24
C LYS A 186 26.49 -10.38 -13.27
N GLU A 187 26.52 -11.70 -13.13
CA GLU A 187 25.58 -12.47 -12.30
C GLU A 187 25.59 -12.01 -10.83
N GLU A 188 26.75 -11.57 -10.34
CA GLU A 188 26.93 -11.13 -8.96
C GLU A 188 26.43 -9.70 -8.67
N SER A 189 25.85 -9.01 -9.67
CA SER A 189 25.45 -7.60 -9.58
C SER A 189 23.98 -7.37 -9.22
N LEU A 190 23.70 -6.17 -8.70
CA LEU A 190 22.37 -5.67 -8.40
C LEU A 190 21.50 -5.63 -9.65
N ASP A 191 22.04 -5.16 -10.78
CA ASP A 191 21.27 -5.09 -12.03
C ASP A 191 20.82 -6.48 -12.50
N HIS A 192 21.70 -7.49 -12.40
CA HIS A 192 21.34 -8.87 -12.72
C HIS A 192 20.28 -9.43 -11.76
N PHE A 193 20.44 -9.19 -10.45
CA PHE A 193 19.45 -9.56 -9.43
C PHE A 193 18.06 -8.96 -9.72
N LEU A 194 17.99 -7.67 -10.05
CA LEU A 194 16.75 -6.97 -10.33
C LEU A 194 16.08 -7.45 -11.63
N ARG A 195 16.87 -7.63 -12.69
CA ARG A 195 16.41 -8.10 -14.00
C ARG A 195 15.84 -9.51 -13.95
N THR A 196 16.49 -10.41 -13.21
CA THR A 196 16.09 -11.83 -13.17
C THR A 196 14.89 -12.09 -12.27
N ARG A 197 14.71 -11.31 -11.20
CA ARG A 197 13.69 -11.58 -10.18
C ARG A 197 12.45 -10.68 -10.28
N TYR A 198 12.58 -9.46 -10.80
CA TYR A 198 11.53 -8.44 -10.64
C TYR A 198 11.16 -7.69 -11.93
N ALA A 199 11.99 -7.73 -12.98
CA ALA A 199 11.66 -7.09 -14.26
C ALA A 199 10.74 -7.96 -15.11
N LYS A 200 9.76 -7.35 -15.78
CA LYS A 200 8.93 -8.03 -16.80
C LYS A 200 9.77 -8.46 -18.01
N ASN A 201 10.77 -7.66 -18.38
CA ASN A 201 11.74 -7.96 -19.43
C ASN A 201 13.16 -7.98 -18.84
N PRO A 202 13.81 -9.17 -18.75
CA PRO A 202 15.16 -9.28 -18.18
C PRO A 202 16.26 -8.53 -18.96
N ASP A 203 16.02 -8.19 -20.22
CA ASP A 203 16.97 -7.41 -21.04
C ASP A 203 16.88 -5.89 -20.80
N THR A 204 16.06 -5.45 -19.84
CA THR A 204 15.91 -4.03 -19.51
C THR A 204 16.66 -3.69 -18.23
N MET A 205 17.54 -2.68 -18.28
CA MET A 205 18.31 -2.21 -17.12
C MET A 205 17.42 -1.70 -15.98
N GLN A 206 17.72 -2.14 -14.76
CA GLN A 206 16.93 -1.85 -13.56
C GLN A 206 17.72 -1.18 -12.44
N ALA A 207 19.03 -1.41 -12.33
CA ALA A 207 19.89 -0.72 -11.35
C ALA A 207 20.21 0.73 -11.78
N VAL A 208 19.15 1.50 -12.04
CA VAL A 208 19.23 2.91 -12.45
C VAL A 208 19.35 3.81 -11.24
N ARG A 209 19.66 5.09 -11.48
CA ARG A 209 19.94 6.05 -10.41
C ARG A 209 18.76 6.20 -9.45
N GLU A 210 17.54 6.24 -9.96
CA GLU A 210 16.31 6.39 -9.19
C GLU A 210 16.15 5.25 -8.18
N VAL A 211 16.38 4.01 -8.64
CA VAL A 211 16.34 2.80 -7.79
C VAL A 211 17.42 2.85 -6.71
N ILE A 212 18.62 3.32 -7.05
CA ILE A 212 19.73 3.44 -6.10
C ILE A 212 19.46 4.55 -5.07
N ASP A 213 18.92 5.68 -5.50
CA ASP A 213 18.58 6.81 -4.63
C ASP A 213 17.47 6.39 -3.63
N GLU A 214 16.46 5.63 -4.09
CA GLU A 214 15.43 5.03 -3.21
C GLU A 214 16.03 3.99 -2.24
N LEU A 215 16.96 3.15 -2.70
CA LEU A 215 17.67 2.20 -1.83
C LEU A 215 18.46 2.91 -0.72
N VAL A 216 19.15 3.99 -1.06
CA VAL A 216 19.90 4.78 -0.07
C VAL A 216 18.96 5.52 0.90
N ALA A 217 17.80 5.98 0.42
CA ALA A 217 16.79 6.63 1.25
C ALA A 217 16.22 5.72 2.36
N THR A 218 16.35 4.40 2.24
CA THR A 218 16.00 3.47 3.32
C THR A 218 16.86 3.64 4.58
N GLY A 219 18.04 4.26 4.46
CA GLY A 219 19.02 4.38 5.54
C GLY A 219 19.72 3.06 5.92
N LYS A 220 19.36 1.94 5.28
CA LYS A 220 19.95 0.61 5.54
C LYS A 220 21.02 0.22 4.52
N ILE A 221 21.08 0.93 3.40
CA ILE A 221 21.99 0.67 2.29
C ILE A 221 22.74 1.96 1.96
N GLU A 222 24.05 1.86 1.76
CA GLU A 222 24.86 2.93 1.20
C GLU A 222 25.38 2.56 -0.20
N HIS A 223 25.47 3.56 -1.07
CA HIS A 223 26.04 3.43 -2.41
C HIS A 223 27.42 4.08 -2.47
N VAL A 224 28.43 3.27 -2.77
CA VAL A 224 29.81 3.73 -2.97
C VAL A 224 30.07 3.85 -4.47
N GLN A 225 30.20 5.10 -4.93
CA GLN A 225 30.51 5.40 -6.33
C GLN A 225 31.92 4.93 -6.70
N LYS A 226 32.11 4.66 -8.00
CA LYS A 226 33.40 4.25 -8.56
C LYS A 226 34.46 5.34 -8.31
N GLN A 227 35.50 5.01 -7.54
CA GLN A 227 36.69 5.84 -7.39
C GLN A 227 37.76 5.47 -8.43
N GLN A 228 38.72 6.36 -8.70
CA GLN A 228 39.86 6.07 -9.59
C GLN A 228 40.62 4.84 -9.07
N GLY A 229 40.69 3.78 -9.89
CA GLY A 229 41.38 2.52 -9.58
C GLY A 229 40.50 1.34 -9.19
N VAL A 230 39.18 1.52 -8.99
CA VAL A 230 38.23 0.43 -8.68
C VAL A 230 37.37 0.09 -9.90
N SER A 231 37.07 -1.20 -10.12
CA SER A 231 36.45 -1.71 -11.35
C SER A 231 34.98 -1.30 -11.54
N ALA A 232 34.20 -1.12 -10.46
CA ALA A 232 32.81 -0.67 -10.48
C ALA A 232 32.35 -0.12 -9.11
N GLY A 233 31.27 0.68 -9.10
CA GLY A 233 30.57 1.06 -7.87
C GLY A 233 29.79 -0.12 -7.28
N PHE A 234 29.52 -0.05 -5.97
CA PHE A 234 28.82 -1.11 -5.24
C PHE A 234 27.86 -0.52 -4.19
N ILE A 235 26.86 -1.30 -3.82
CA ILE A 235 26.03 -1.06 -2.64
C ILE A 235 26.49 -1.97 -1.50
N ARG A 236 26.28 -1.54 -0.25
CA ARG A 236 26.48 -2.37 0.94
C ARG A 236 25.50 -2.01 2.05
N LEU A 237 25.30 -2.94 2.98
CA LEU A 237 24.56 -2.67 4.20
C LEU A 237 25.33 -1.69 5.09
N VAL A 238 24.59 -0.75 5.68
CA VAL A 238 25.07 0.18 6.72
C VAL A 238 25.18 -0.54 8.06
#